data_AF-A0A951XPN6-F1
#
_entry.id   AF-A0A951XPN6-F1
#
_cell.length_a   1.000
_cell.length_b   1.000
_cell.length_c   1.000
_cell.angle_alpha   90.00
_cell.angle_beta   90.00
_cell.angle_gamma   90.00
#
_symmetry.space_group_name_H-M   'P 1'
#
loop_
_entity.id
_entity.type
_entity.pdbx_description
1 polymer ?
#
loop_
_entity_poly.entity_id
_entity_poly.type
_entity_poly.pdbx_seq_one_letter_code
_entity_poly.pdbx_strand_id
1 'polypeptide(L)' 'MPSASRKRRPAAARRARKPRFIAAVRFADGERRRFSVDNAHDHAEARRMVFDELNDVASVLISDYR' A
#
# COMPACT_ATOMS: atom_id res chain seq x y z
N MET A 1 -36.46 4.82 30.76
CA MET A 1 -36.21 3.41 30.34
C MET A 1 -36.64 3.26 28.89
N PRO A 2 -35.95 2.41 28.09
CA PRO A 2 -35.34 2.71 26.78
C PRO A 2 -36.37 2.68 25.61
N SER A 3 -36.14 3.13 24.38
CA SER A 3 -35.01 2.71 23.54
C SER A 3 -34.96 3.41 22.17
N ALA A 4 -33.73 3.78 21.80
CA ALA A 4 -33.12 3.66 20.47
C ALA A 4 -33.69 4.49 19.29
N SER A 5 -33.20 5.74 19.20
CA SER A 5 -32.93 6.36 17.90
C SER A 5 -31.91 5.52 17.12
N ARG A 6 -32.36 4.80 16.10
CA ARG A 6 -31.51 4.00 15.20
C ARG A 6 -30.70 4.94 14.29
N LYS A 7 -29.56 5.40 14.78
CA LYS A 7 -28.56 6.10 13.96
C LYS A 7 -28.14 5.18 12.82
N ARG A 8 -28.61 5.48 11.60
CA ARG A 8 -28.09 4.87 10.36
C ARG A 8 -26.62 5.26 10.25
N ARG A 9 -25.73 4.34 10.65
CA ARG A 9 -24.30 4.45 10.36
C ARG A 9 -24.17 4.58 8.84
N PRO A 10 -23.44 5.57 8.31
CA PRO A 10 -23.20 5.64 6.88
C PRO A 10 -22.52 4.34 6.49
N ALA A 11 -23.05 3.70 5.45
CA ALA A 11 -22.49 2.49 4.88
C ALA A 11 -21.00 2.74 4.68
N ALA A 12 -20.17 1.97 5.40
CA ALA A 12 -18.74 1.98 5.20
C ALA A 12 -18.53 1.83 3.69
N ALA A 13 -18.00 2.90 3.06
CA ALA A 13 -17.64 2.88 1.66
C ALA A 13 -16.89 1.56 1.46
N ARG A 14 -17.47 0.69 0.63
CA ARG A 14 -16.88 -0.59 0.27
C ARG A 14 -15.61 -0.19 -0.46
N ARG A 15 -14.52 0.03 0.30
CA ARG A 15 -13.21 0.35 -0.22
C ARG A 15 -12.95 -0.80 -1.16
N ALA A 16 -13.08 -0.53 -2.48
CA ALA A 16 -12.56 -1.42 -3.48
C ALA A 16 -11.19 -1.82 -2.95
N ARG A 17 -10.94 -3.13 -2.82
CA ARG A 17 -9.66 -3.62 -2.32
C ARG A 17 -8.63 -3.02 -3.26
N LYS A 18 -8.02 -1.89 -2.86
CA LYS A 18 -6.96 -1.28 -3.65
C LYS A 18 -5.92 -2.38 -3.80
N PRO A 19 -5.42 -2.62 -5.02
CA PRO A 19 -4.36 -3.59 -5.19
C PRO A 19 -3.25 -3.22 -4.21
N ARG A 20 -2.94 -4.17 -3.32
CA ARG A 20 -1.85 -4.00 -2.37
C ARG A 20 -0.65 -4.61 -3.05
N PHE A 21 0.39 -3.81 -3.24
CA PHE A 21 1.66 -4.28 -3.76
C PHE A 21 2.66 -4.42 -2.61
N ILE A 22 3.60 -5.34 -2.76
CA ILE A 22 4.78 -5.46 -1.93
C ILE A 22 5.97 -5.01 -2.77
N ALA A 23 6.69 -4.02 -2.26
CA ALA A 23 7.98 -3.62 -2.79
C ALA A 23 9.09 -4.30 -2.00
N ALA A 24 9.84 -5.20 -2.63
CA ALA A 24 11.11 -5.68 -2.10
C ALA A 24 12.22 -4.77 -2.62
N VAL A 25 12.87 -4.06 -1.69
CA VAL A 25 13.87 -3.04 -1.97
C VAL A 25 15.23 -3.56 -1.51
N ARG A 26 16.24 -3.40 -2.36
CA ARG A 26 17.65 -3.54 -2.01
C ARG A 26 18.29 -2.15 -2.04
N PHE A 27 18.88 -1.76 -0.92
CA PHE A 27 19.61 -0.51 -0.79
C PHE A 27 21.07 -0.68 -1.24
N ALA A 28 21.75 0.44 -1.50
CA ALA A 28 23.14 0.47 -1.93
C ALA A 28 24.11 -0.09 -0.88
N ASP A 29 23.79 0.03 0.40
CA ASP A 29 24.52 -0.56 1.53
C ASP A 29 24.38 -2.10 1.62
N GLY A 30 23.51 -2.69 0.79
CA GLY A 30 23.22 -4.12 0.77
C GLY A 30 22.05 -4.53 1.64
N GLU A 31 21.46 -3.63 2.43
CA GLU A 31 20.25 -3.89 3.20
C GLU A 31 19.08 -4.24 2.28
N ARG A 32 18.21 -5.13 2.74
CA ARG A 32 16.99 -5.52 2.04
C ARG A 32 15.79 -5.31 2.93
N ARG A 33 14.81 -4.54 2.46
CA ARG A 33 13.56 -4.29 3.18
C ARG A 33 12.35 -4.51 2.29
N ARG A 34 11.21 -4.80 2.91
CA ARG A 34 9.93 -4.95 2.23
C ARG A 34 8.98 -3.86 2.69
N PHE A 35 8.29 -3.24 1.75
CA PHE A 35 7.31 -2.18 1.99
C PHE A 35 5.97 -2.58 1.39
N SER A 36 4.88 -2.25 2.09
CA SER A 36 3.53 -2.38 1.54
C SER A 36 3.15 -1.09 0.83
N VAL A 37 2.69 -1.20 -0.40
CA VAL A 37 2.24 -0.08 -1.22
C VAL A 37 0.74 -0.24 -1.45
N ASP A 38 -0.04 0.50 -0.67
CA ASP A 38 -1.51 0.40 -0.63
C ASP A 38 -2.21 1.47 -1.52
N ASN A 39 -1.44 2.38 -2.12
CA ASN A 39 -1.94 3.55 -2.84
C ASN A 39 -1.55 3.60 -4.32
N ALA A 40 -1.01 2.52 -4.88
CA ALA A 40 -0.74 2.41 -6.31
C ALA A 40 -1.87 1.72 -7.05
N HIS A 41 -2.02 2.05 -8.33
CA HIS A 41 -2.97 1.45 -9.27
C HIS A 41 -2.32 0.38 -10.14
N ASP A 42 -1.00 0.44 -10.33
CA ASP A 42 -0.21 -0.53 -11.09
C ASP A 42 1.24 -0.67 -10.58
N HIS A 43 1.97 -1.65 -11.13
CA HIS A 43 3.36 -1.94 -10.77
C HIS A 43 4.33 -0.78 -11.04
N ALA A 44 4.13 -0.02 -12.12
CA ALA A 44 5.01 1.09 -12.48
C ALA A 44 4.81 2.28 -11.54
N GLU A 45 3.55 2.59 -11.20
CA GLU A 45 3.23 3.58 -10.17
C GLU A 45 3.77 3.16 -8.81
N ALA A 46 3.54 1.91 -8.39
CA ALA A 46 4.06 1.38 -7.13
C ALA A 46 5.59 1.50 -7.06
N ARG A 47 6.27 1.18 -8.17
CA ARG A 47 7.73 1.34 -8.28
C ARG A 47 8.13 2.81 -8.13
N ARG A 48 7.46 3.72 -8.84
CA ARG A 48 7.78 5.16 -8.78
C ARG A 48 7.63 5.70 -7.36
N MET A 49 6.53 5.37 -6.67
CA MET A 49 6.30 5.80 -5.29
C MET A 49 7.42 5.35 -4.34
N VAL A 50 7.91 4.12 -4.52
CA VAL A 50 9.00 3.58 -3.70
C VAL A 50 10.32 4.31 -3.97
N PHE A 51 10.61 4.65 -5.22
CA PHE A 51 11.80 5.43 -5.59
C PHE A 51 11.70 6.91 -5.16
N ASP A 52 10.50 7.47 -5.07
CA ASP A 52 10.28 8.85 -4.61
C ASP A 52 10.50 8.98 -3.10
N GLU A 53 10.05 7.98 -2.33
CA GLU A 53 10.14 7.96 -0.87
C GLU A 53 11.52 7.52 -0.35
N LEU A 54 12.21 6.61 -1.06
CA LEU A 54 13.45 6.00 -0.59
C LEU A 54 14.67 6.54 -1.35
N ASN A 55 15.68 7.00 -0.61
CA ASN A 55 16.99 7.33 -1.15
C ASN A 55 17.90 6.08 -1.22
N ASP A 56 18.94 6.13 -2.05
CA ASP A 56 19.99 5.09 -2.14
C ASP A 56 19.48 3.67 -2.46
N VAL A 57 18.45 3.60 -3.30
CA VAL A 57 17.89 2.33 -3.74
C VAL A 57 18.70 1.75 -4.90
N ALA A 58 19.34 0.60 -4.69
CA ALA A 58 20.05 -0.12 -5.73
C ALA A 58 19.10 -0.88 -6.67
N SER A 59 18.02 -1.45 -6.14
CA SER A 59 17.02 -2.20 -6.92
C SER A 59 15.68 -2.30 -6.21
N VAL A 60 14.59 -2.31 -6.98
CA VAL A 60 13.21 -2.53 -6.49
C VAL A 60 12.54 -3.61 -7.32
N LEU A 61 11.92 -4.57 -6.63
CA LEU A 61 11.01 -5.54 -7.22
C LEU A 61 9.61 -5.33 -6.64
N ILE A 62 8.61 -5.18 -7.49
CA ILE A 62 7.21 -5.05 -7.08
C ILE A 62 6.50 -6.38 -7.33
N SER A 63 5.71 -6.83 -6.36
CA SER A 63 4.85 -8.01 -6.45
C SER A 63 3.45 -7.68 -5.95
N ASP A 64 2.44 -8.31 -6.51
CA ASP A 64 1.08 -8.23 -5.98
C ASP A 64 0.92 -9.07 -4.70
N TYR A 65 0.07 -8.63 -3.77
CA TYR A 65 -0.55 -9.52 -2.79
C TYR A 65 -1.62 -10.35 -3.52
N ARG A 66 -1.27 -11.56 -3.96
CA ARG A 66 -2.25 -12.55 -4.42
C ARG A 66 -2.91 -13.28 -3.26
#